data_AF-A0A952UVD8-F1
#
_entry.id   AF-A0A952UVD8-F1
#
_cell.length_a   1.000
_cell.length_b   1.000
_cell.length_c   1.000
_cell.angle_alpha   90.00
_cell.angle_beta   90.00
_cell.angle_gamma   90.00
#
_symmetry.space_group_name_H-M   'P 1'
#
loop_
_entity.id
_entity.type
_entity.pdbx_description
1 polymer ?
#
loop_
_entity_poly.entity_id
_entity_poly.type
_entity_poly.pdbx_seq_one_letter_code
_entity_poly.pdbx_strand_id
1 'polypeptide(L)'
;MRALSRPRRAGSTEAPEPGRSETHGHPDSQPGYHAQGGSTEAREPGWSKTRGRPDSQPSYRSRGASGSLTKSIEGGSRRARLAQALFTCCLGFWGLACQTKLSEPECDQLLDRYVELLSIADEPQLSADELTRRQREARTKAASDPRFSACSNEVSRRQYDCAMSAPNADRLEQCLVF
;
A
#
# COMPACT_ATOMS: atom_id res chain seq x y z
N MET A 1 -9.17 13.89 48.93
CA MET A 1 -9.02 15.36 48.94
C MET A 1 -7.61 15.72 48.47
N ARG A 2 -7.48 16.20 47.22
CA ARG A 2 -6.41 17.08 46.72
C ARG A 2 -6.85 17.53 45.32
N ALA A 3 -7.41 18.73 45.30
CA ALA A 3 -7.70 19.49 44.09
C ALA A 3 -6.44 20.30 43.69
N LEU A 4 -6.58 21.05 42.59
CA LEU A 4 -5.69 22.09 42.02
C LEU A 4 -4.73 21.56 40.93
N SER A 5 -4.58 22.12 39.73
CA SER A 5 -5.23 23.21 38.99
C SER A 5 -4.72 23.12 37.54
N ARG A 6 -5.60 23.10 36.52
CA ARG A 6 -5.18 23.29 35.11
C ARG A 6 -5.38 24.76 34.73
N PRO A 7 -4.36 25.46 34.21
CA PRO A 7 -4.56 26.80 33.66
C PRO A 7 -5.24 26.75 32.29
N ARG A 8 -6.25 27.61 32.12
CA ARG A 8 -6.82 28.07 30.83
C ARG A 8 -6.07 29.34 30.39
N ARG A 9 -5.62 29.38 29.12
CA ARG A 9 -5.57 30.58 28.24
C ARG A 9 -5.16 30.07 26.85
N ALA A 10 -5.97 30.16 25.79
CA ALA A 10 -6.60 31.33 25.17
C ALA A 10 -5.55 32.35 24.70
N GLY A 11 -5.06 32.15 23.47
CA GLY A 11 -4.49 33.17 22.59
C GLY A 11 -5.01 32.83 21.18
N SER A 12 -5.94 33.60 20.63
CA SER A 12 -5.79 34.93 20.02
C SER A 12 -5.63 34.78 18.50
N THR A 13 -6.74 35.08 17.84
CA THR A 13 -6.90 35.53 16.46
C THR A 13 -5.72 36.35 15.92
N GLU A 14 -5.17 35.93 14.77
CA GLU A 14 -4.61 36.86 13.80
C GLU A 14 -5.32 36.66 12.47
N ALA A 15 -5.79 37.79 11.94
CA ALA A 15 -6.57 37.97 10.72
C ALA A 15 -5.67 37.91 9.47
N PRO A 16 -6.25 37.73 8.26
CA PRO A 16 -5.49 37.64 7.02
C PRO A 16 -4.84 38.98 6.62
N GLU A 17 -3.57 38.93 6.20
CA GLU A 17 -2.91 40.06 5.52
C GLU A 17 -3.44 40.20 4.07
N PRO A 18 -3.92 41.39 3.66
CA PRO A 18 -4.13 41.73 2.27
C PRO A 18 -2.94 42.51 1.70
N GLY A 19 -2.49 42.09 0.52
CA GLY A 19 -1.86 42.98 -0.45
C GLY A 19 -0.37 43.28 -0.27
N ARG A 20 0.47 42.57 -1.02
CA ARG A 20 1.69 43.18 -1.55
C ARG A 20 1.73 43.03 -3.07
N SER A 21 1.45 44.15 -3.71
CA SER A 21 1.54 44.41 -5.12
C SER A 21 2.99 44.31 -5.61
N GLU A 22 3.12 43.77 -6.82
CA GLU A 22 4.06 44.16 -7.88
C GLU A 22 5.57 44.06 -7.63
N THR A 23 6.21 43.22 -8.44
CA THR A 23 7.24 43.73 -9.37
C THR A 23 7.23 42.90 -10.65
N HIS A 24 6.90 43.57 -11.75
CA HIS A 24 7.26 43.17 -13.10
C HIS A 24 8.79 43.11 -13.24
N GLY A 25 9.29 42.15 -14.02
CA GLY A 25 10.59 42.23 -14.68
C GLY A 25 11.37 40.92 -14.68
N HIS A 26 11.30 40.16 -15.77
CA HIS A 26 12.39 40.03 -16.76
C HIS A 26 12.01 38.95 -17.80
N PRO A 27 11.82 39.29 -19.08
CA PRO A 27 11.84 38.31 -20.16
C PRO A 27 13.29 37.98 -20.54
N ASP A 28 13.43 36.88 -21.27
CA ASP A 28 14.60 36.52 -22.08
C ASP A 28 15.85 36.02 -21.35
N SER A 29 15.96 34.69 -21.27
CA SER A 29 17.18 33.99 -21.66
C SER A 29 16.85 32.52 -21.92
N GLN A 30 16.53 32.21 -23.18
CA GLN A 30 16.66 30.86 -23.74
C GLN A 30 18.10 30.39 -23.54
N PRO A 31 18.37 29.27 -22.86
CA PRO A 31 19.56 28.49 -23.14
C PRO A 31 19.34 27.77 -24.47
N GLY A 32 20.14 28.16 -25.46
CA GLY A 32 20.12 27.58 -26.80
C GLY A 32 20.28 26.07 -26.78
N TYR A 33 19.34 25.40 -27.44
CA TYR A 33 19.44 24.01 -27.84
C TYR A 33 20.55 23.90 -28.87
N HIS A 34 21.75 23.54 -28.43
CA HIS A 34 22.79 23.08 -29.34
C HIS A 34 22.41 21.68 -29.82
N ALA A 35 21.82 21.64 -31.03
CA ALA A 35 21.85 20.47 -31.87
C ALA A 35 23.31 20.16 -32.23
N GLN A 36 23.90 19.18 -31.56
CA GLN A 36 25.04 18.45 -32.10
C GLN A 36 24.58 17.06 -32.50
N GLY A 37 24.46 16.89 -33.81
CA GLY A 37 24.42 15.58 -34.44
C GLY A 37 25.70 14.83 -34.11
N GLY A 38 25.53 13.58 -33.71
CA GLY A 38 26.59 12.65 -33.39
C GLY A 38 26.04 11.24 -33.47
N SER A 39 25.72 10.82 -34.69
CA SER A 39 25.55 9.41 -35.04
C SER A 39 26.88 8.70 -34.80
N THR A 40 26.97 7.96 -33.68
CA THR A 40 27.90 6.86 -33.56
C THR A 40 27.11 5.63 -33.15
N GLU A 41 26.91 4.78 -34.16
CA GLU A 41 26.58 3.37 -34.06
C GLU A 41 27.39 2.70 -32.94
N ALA A 42 26.80 2.59 -31.75
CA ALA A 42 27.25 1.66 -30.73
C ALA A 42 26.55 0.32 -30.99
N ARG A 43 27.10 -0.37 -32.00
CA ARG A 43 27.11 -1.81 -32.24
C ARG A 43 26.66 -2.63 -31.02
N GLU A 44 25.47 -3.22 -31.14
CA GLU A 44 24.94 -4.20 -30.19
C GLU A 44 25.89 -5.40 -30.09
N PRO A 45 26.36 -5.80 -28.88
CA PRO A 45 26.80 -7.17 -28.68
C PRO A 45 25.54 -8.03 -28.55
N GLY A 46 25.30 -8.87 -29.56
CA GLY A 46 24.18 -9.80 -29.60
C GLY A 46 24.14 -10.71 -28.38
N TRP A 47 23.08 -10.58 -27.57
CA TRP A 47 22.78 -11.53 -26.51
C TRP A 47 22.11 -12.74 -27.15
N SER A 48 22.95 -13.75 -27.39
CA SER A 48 22.58 -15.06 -27.87
C SER A 48 21.49 -15.69 -27.00
N LYS A 49 20.41 -16.02 -27.70
CA LYS A 49 19.23 -16.80 -27.30
C LYS A 49 19.61 -18.17 -26.73
N THR A 50 19.92 -18.27 -25.45
CA THR A 50 19.96 -19.55 -24.73
C THR A 50 18.55 -19.93 -24.29
N ARG A 51 17.88 -20.71 -25.13
CA ARG A 51 16.76 -21.56 -24.74
C ARG A 51 17.28 -22.61 -23.76
N GLY A 52 17.01 -22.41 -22.47
CA GLY A 52 17.29 -23.35 -21.40
C GLY A 52 16.07 -23.49 -20.47
N ARG A 53 15.15 -24.39 -20.83
CA ARG A 53 14.37 -25.19 -19.88
C ARG A 53 15.09 -26.54 -19.82
N PRO A 54 15.21 -27.26 -18.68
CA PRO A 54 14.06 -27.55 -17.84
C PRO A 54 14.34 -27.71 -16.32
N ASP A 55 13.23 -27.88 -15.58
CA ASP A 55 13.06 -28.67 -14.36
C ASP A 55 13.97 -28.46 -13.14
N SER A 56 13.39 -27.87 -12.09
CA SER A 56 13.61 -28.27 -10.69
C SER A 56 12.48 -27.70 -9.83
N GLN A 57 11.33 -28.38 -9.79
CA GLN A 57 10.37 -28.22 -8.70
C GLN A 57 11.01 -28.78 -7.42
N PRO A 58 11.12 -28.02 -6.33
CA PRO A 58 11.29 -28.61 -5.02
C PRO A 58 9.91 -29.07 -4.54
N SER A 59 9.65 -30.36 -4.63
CA SER A 59 8.52 -31.00 -3.97
C SER A 59 8.79 -31.04 -2.46
N TYR A 60 8.35 -30.04 -1.71
CA TYR A 60 8.29 -30.13 -0.24
C TYR A 60 7.11 -31.02 0.14
N ARG A 61 7.44 -32.31 0.33
CA ARG A 61 6.54 -33.33 0.87
C ARG A 61 6.73 -33.35 2.39
N SER A 62 5.80 -32.76 3.12
CA SER A 62 5.64 -32.95 4.57
C SER A 62 4.14 -33.19 4.79
N ARG A 63 3.58 -34.39 4.58
CA ARG A 63 3.67 -35.61 5.40
C ARG A 63 3.63 -35.33 6.92
N GLY A 64 2.40 -35.30 7.45
CA GLY A 64 2.11 -35.87 8.77
C GLY A 64 1.70 -34.89 9.86
N ALA A 65 0.39 -34.78 10.11
CA ALA A 65 -0.23 -35.01 11.42
C ALA A 65 -1.76 -34.92 11.30
N SER A 66 -2.36 -36.02 10.84
CA SER A 66 -3.76 -36.32 11.09
C SER A 66 -3.91 -36.64 12.58
N GLY A 67 -4.19 -35.62 13.39
CA GLY A 67 -4.66 -35.77 14.76
C GLY A 67 -6.17 -35.59 14.80
N SER A 68 -6.91 -36.60 14.34
CA SER A 68 -8.35 -36.70 14.54
C SER A 68 -8.62 -37.04 16.02
N LEU A 69 -8.91 -36.03 16.84
CA LEU A 69 -9.59 -36.24 18.11
C LEU A 69 -11.06 -35.84 17.96
N THR A 70 -11.81 -36.66 17.23
CA THR A 70 -13.27 -36.67 17.24
C THR A 70 -13.71 -37.21 18.60
N LYS A 71 -13.88 -36.34 19.58
CA LYS A 71 -14.55 -36.71 20.84
C LYS A 71 -16.05 -36.74 20.58
N SER A 72 -16.54 -37.95 20.33
CA SER A 72 -17.95 -38.30 20.34
C SER A 72 -18.56 -37.92 21.68
N ILE A 73 -19.58 -37.07 21.66
CA ILE A 73 -20.51 -36.86 22.77
C ILE A 73 -21.90 -37.14 22.21
N GLU A 74 -22.22 -38.42 22.08
CA GLU A 74 -23.59 -38.90 22.01
C GLU A 74 -24.16 -38.92 23.43
N GLY A 75 -24.95 -37.90 23.75
CA GLY A 75 -25.66 -37.78 25.03
C GLY A 75 -26.88 -36.88 24.84
N GLY A 76 -28.00 -37.51 24.50
CA GLY A 76 -29.20 -36.84 24.02
C GLY A 76 -29.84 -35.84 24.99
N SER A 77 -30.40 -34.78 24.41
CA SER A 77 -31.51 -34.05 25.02
C SER A 77 -32.36 -33.42 23.92
N ARG A 78 -33.65 -33.80 23.85
CA ARG A 78 -34.62 -33.31 22.85
C ARG A 78 -34.88 -31.79 22.96
N ARG A 79 -34.29 -31.12 23.95
CA ARG A 79 -34.28 -29.66 24.12
C ARG A 79 -33.17 -28.95 23.31
N ALA A 80 -32.20 -29.69 22.75
CA ALA A 80 -31.06 -29.14 22.01
C ALA A 80 -31.32 -28.87 20.51
N ARG A 81 -32.52 -29.22 19.99
CA ARG A 81 -32.85 -29.02 18.56
C ARG A 81 -33.36 -27.62 18.22
N LEU A 82 -33.70 -26.80 19.21
CA LEU A 82 -34.08 -25.38 18.99
C LEU A 82 -32.87 -24.43 19.01
N ALA A 83 -31.77 -24.80 19.65
CA ALA A 83 -30.55 -23.98 19.70
C ALA A 83 -29.68 -24.09 18.42
N GLN A 84 -29.79 -25.21 17.68
CA GLN A 84 -28.97 -25.46 16.50
C GLN A 84 -29.48 -24.75 15.23
N ALA A 85 -30.77 -24.44 15.17
CA ALA A 85 -31.37 -23.65 14.08
C ALA A 85 -30.97 -22.16 14.13
N LEU A 86 -30.72 -21.61 15.32
CA LEU A 86 -30.29 -20.21 15.47
C LEU A 86 -28.81 -20.00 15.11
N PHE A 87 -27.95 -20.97 15.36
CA PHE A 87 -26.52 -20.86 15.05
C PHE A 87 -26.22 -20.93 13.55
N THR A 88 -27.07 -21.63 12.79
CA THR A 88 -26.89 -21.81 11.33
C THR A 88 -27.33 -20.57 10.54
N CYS A 89 -28.22 -19.73 11.10
CA CYS A 89 -28.66 -18.50 10.46
C CYS A 89 -27.56 -17.40 10.48
N CYS A 90 -26.78 -17.29 11.56
CA CYS A 90 -25.69 -16.30 11.64
C CYS A 90 -24.49 -16.63 10.74
N LEU A 91 -24.24 -17.91 10.46
CA LEU A 91 -23.14 -18.34 9.56
C LEU A 91 -23.50 -18.20 8.08
N GLY A 92 -24.78 -18.21 7.72
CA GLY A 92 -25.24 -17.98 6.34
C GLY A 92 -25.27 -16.51 5.92
N PHE A 93 -25.31 -15.57 6.87
CA PHE A 93 -25.44 -14.13 6.59
C PHE A 93 -24.10 -13.39 6.41
N TRP A 94 -22.96 -14.06 6.62
CA TRP A 94 -21.62 -13.52 6.33
C TRP A 94 -21.19 -13.69 4.85
N GLY A 95 -22.03 -14.31 4.03
CA GLY A 95 -21.70 -14.65 2.64
C GLY A 95 -21.89 -13.53 1.61
N LEU A 96 -22.61 -12.44 1.93
CA LEU A 96 -22.62 -11.24 1.08
C LEU A 96 -21.49 -10.32 1.52
N ALA A 97 -20.27 -10.74 1.21
CA ALA A 97 -19.10 -9.88 1.27
C ALA A 97 -19.28 -8.75 0.26
N CYS A 98 -19.91 -7.65 0.69
CA CYS A 98 -19.72 -6.36 0.07
C CYS A 98 -18.21 -6.15 -0.01
N GLN A 99 -17.65 -6.25 -1.22
CA GLN A 99 -16.27 -5.87 -1.50
C GLN A 99 -16.21 -4.36 -1.23
N THR A 100 -15.90 -4.02 0.02
CA THR A 100 -15.70 -2.64 0.43
C THR A 100 -14.57 -2.09 -0.43
N LYS A 101 -14.91 -1.07 -1.22
CA LYS A 101 -13.91 -0.26 -1.92
C LYS A 101 -12.87 0.20 -0.92
N LEU A 102 -11.64 0.34 -1.39
CA LEU A 102 -10.59 0.92 -0.56
C LEU A 102 -10.98 2.33 -0.15
N SER A 103 -10.76 2.67 1.11
CA SER A 103 -10.86 4.04 1.58
C SER A 103 -9.64 4.85 1.12
N GLU A 104 -9.81 6.15 0.97
CA GLU A 104 -8.71 7.08 0.65
C GLU A 104 -7.48 6.93 1.57
N PRO A 105 -7.61 6.84 2.92
CA PRO A 105 -6.46 6.61 3.79
C PRO A 105 -5.80 5.23 3.62
N GLU A 106 -6.46 4.24 3.01
CA GLU A 106 -5.83 2.97 2.67
C GLU A 106 -4.98 3.09 1.40
N CYS A 107 -5.40 3.91 0.43
CA CYS A 107 -4.56 4.25 -0.72
C CYS A 107 -3.28 4.99 -0.29
N ASP A 108 -3.39 5.92 0.66
CA ASP A 108 -2.22 6.59 1.24
C ASP A 108 -1.28 5.60 1.96
N GLN A 109 -1.84 4.66 2.72
CA GLN A 109 -1.04 3.61 3.39
C GLN A 109 -0.32 2.71 2.39
N LEU A 110 -0.99 2.35 1.28
CA LEU A 110 -0.40 1.56 0.20
C LEU A 110 0.80 2.30 -0.41
N LEU A 111 0.65 3.60 -0.67
CA LEU A 111 1.74 4.45 -1.18
C LEU A 111 2.89 4.57 -0.17
N ASP A 112 2.58 4.85 1.10
CA ASP A 112 3.59 4.97 2.17
C ASP A 112 4.41 3.67 2.31
N ARG A 113 3.75 2.51 2.21
CA ARG A 113 4.40 1.19 2.23
C ARG A 113 5.29 0.97 1.02
N TYR A 114 4.86 1.36 -0.18
CA TYR A 114 5.67 1.24 -1.39
C TYR A 114 6.95 2.10 -1.30
N VAL A 115 6.83 3.35 -0.84
CA VAL A 115 7.96 4.25 -0.63
C VAL A 115 8.95 3.71 0.40
N GLU A 116 8.44 3.11 1.50
CA GLU A 116 9.27 2.44 2.50
C GLU A 116 10.09 1.29 1.88
N LEU A 117 9.44 0.39 1.15
CA LEU A 117 10.11 -0.77 0.56
C LEU A 117 11.18 -0.36 -0.46
N LEU A 118 10.91 0.64 -1.30
CA LEU A 118 11.90 1.19 -2.23
C LEU A 118 13.06 1.86 -1.49
N SER A 119 12.74 2.70 -0.51
CA SER A 119 13.75 3.46 0.23
C SER A 119 14.72 2.57 1.00
N ILE A 120 14.23 1.49 1.62
CA ILE A 120 15.07 0.51 2.33
C ILE A 120 15.94 -0.29 1.34
N ALA A 121 15.44 -0.58 0.14
CA ALA A 121 16.19 -1.29 -0.89
C ALA A 121 17.37 -0.44 -1.42
N ASP A 122 17.13 0.86 -1.64
CA ASP A 122 18.14 1.80 -2.12
C ASP A 122 19.14 2.19 -1.01
N GLU A 123 18.64 2.49 0.19
CA GLU A 123 19.41 3.02 1.32
C GLU A 123 19.06 2.27 2.62
N PRO A 124 19.71 1.13 2.93
CA PRO A 124 19.38 0.30 4.10
C PRO A 124 19.54 0.98 5.47
N GLN A 125 20.27 2.10 5.53
CA GLN A 125 20.49 2.88 6.75
C GLN A 125 19.67 4.18 6.79
N LEU A 126 18.58 4.25 6.02
CA LEU A 126 17.71 5.43 6.02
C LEU A 126 17.14 5.71 7.41
N SER A 127 17.21 6.96 7.86
CA SER A 127 16.60 7.35 9.13
C SER A 127 15.08 7.41 9.00
N ALA A 128 14.38 7.19 10.12
CA ALA A 128 12.91 7.25 10.16
C ALA A 128 12.35 8.64 9.77
N ASP A 129 13.07 9.72 10.12
CA ASP A 129 12.68 11.09 9.76
C ASP A 129 12.76 11.33 8.25
N GLU A 130 13.82 10.83 7.62
CA GLU A 130 14.00 10.94 6.18
C GLU A 130 12.98 10.09 5.42
N LEU A 131 12.68 8.89 5.89
CA LEU A 131 11.60 8.06 5.34
C LEU A 131 10.24 8.79 5.42
N THR A 132 9.93 9.38 6.58
CA THR A 132 8.69 10.15 6.77
C THR A 132 8.63 11.35 5.81
N ARG A 133 9.75 12.03 5.58
CA ARG A 133 9.86 13.12 4.60
C ARG A 133 9.53 12.64 3.19
N ARG A 134 10.11 11.52 2.76
CA ARG A 134 9.87 10.90 1.44
C ARG A 134 8.42 10.48 1.26
N GLN A 135 7.81 9.87 2.27
CA GLN A 135 6.40 9.48 2.27
C GLN A 135 5.47 10.70 2.12
N ARG A 136 5.75 11.81 2.82
CA ARG A 136 4.99 13.06 2.65
C ARG A 136 5.13 13.63 1.24
N GLU A 137 6.35 13.68 0.72
CA GLU A 137 6.62 14.14 -0.64
C GLU A 137 5.89 13.28 -1.68
N ALA A 138 5.91 11.96 -1.52
CA ALA A 138 5.19 11.02 -2.38
C ALA A 138 3.68 11.28 -2.35
N ARG A 139 3.08 11.46 -1.18
CA ARG A 139 1.66 11.83 -1.05
C ARG A 139 1.33 13.15 -1.72
N THR A 140 2.17 14.18 -1.57
CA THR A 140 1.96 15.45 -2.25
C THR A 140 1.98 15.29 -3.77
N LYS A 141 2.88 14.47 -4.32
CA LYS A 141 2.92 14.16 -5.76
C LYS A 141 1.73 13.33 -6.22
N ALA A 142 1.33 12.34 -5.40
CA ALA A 142 0.20 11.47 -5.71
C ALA A 142 -1.14 12.21 -5.68
N ALA A 143 -1.29 13.21 -4.81
CA ALA A 143 -2.48 14.05 -4.74
C ALA A 143 -2.76 14.83 -6.04
N SER A 144 -1.74 15.12 -6.85
CA SER A 144 -1.90 15.76 -8.15
C SER A 144 -1.94 14.78 -9.34
N ASP A 145 -1.77 13.47 -9.09
CA ASP A 145 -1.83 12.43 -10.14
C ASP A 145 -3.27 11.89 -10.28
N PRO A 146 -3.92 12.10 -11.44
CA PRO A 146 -5.26 11.55 -11.69
C PRO A 146 -5.34 10.03 -11.55
N ARG A 147 -4.26 9.30 -11.85
CA ARG A 147 -4.24 7.83 -11.71
C ARG A 147 -4.30 7.41 -10.25
N PHE A 148 -3.63 8.13 -9.36
CA PHE A 148 -3.67 7.81 -7.94
C PHE A 148 -5.05 8.05 -7.35
N SER A 149 -5.77 9.08 -7.81
CA SER A 149 -7.16 9.33 -7.38
C SER A 149 -8.12 8.17 -7.70
N ALA A 150 -7.79 7.34 -8.70
CA ALA A 150 -8.55 6.15 -9.07
C ALA A 150 -8.26 4.93 -8.17
N CYS A 151 -7.25 4.98 -7.28
CA CYS A 151 -6.81 3.86 -6.45
C CYS A 151 -7.96 3.15 -5.72
N SER A 152 -8.88 3.90 -5.11
CA SER A 152 -10.02 3.34 -4.37
C SER A 152 -10.97 2.48 -5.22
N ASN A 153 -10.97 2.68 -6.54
CA ASN A 153 -11.79 1.96 -7.51
C ASN A 153 -11.00 0.88 -8.27
N GLU A 154 -9.69 1.06 -8.45
CA GLU A 154 -8.84 0.13 -9.20
C GLU A 154 -8.26 -0.97 -8.32
N VAL A 155 -7.93 -0.66 -7.06
CA VAL A 155 -7.34 -1.62 -6.13
C VAL A 155 -8.44 -2.29 -5.31
N SER A 156 -8.59 -3.59 -5.52
CA SER A 156 -9.47 -4.43 -4.72
C SER A 156 -8.90 -4.67 -3.32
N ARG A 157 -9.79 -5.03 -2.37
CA ARG A 157 -9.36 -5.33 -1.00
C ARG A 157 -8.31 -6.43 -0.93
N ARG A 158 -8.44 -7.48 -1.77
CA ARG A 158 -7.48 -8.59 -1.81
C ARG A 158 -6.10 -8.16 -2.30
N GLN A 159 -6.03 -7.29 -3.31
CA GLN A 159 -4.77 -6.76 -3.81
C GLN A 159 -4.09 -5.89 -2.75
N TYR A 160 -4.85 -5.04 -2.06
CA TYR A 160 -4.35 -4.26 -0.92
C TYR A 160 -3.77 -5.17 0.18
N ASP A 161 -4.52 -6.18 0.62
CA ASP A 161 -4.07 -7.10 1.67
C ASP A 161 -2.80 -7.86 1.24
N CYS A 162 -2.72 -8.28 -0.04
CA CYS A 162 -1.51 -8.88 -0.62
C CYS A 162 -0.34 -7.89 -0.58
N ALA A 163 -0.54 -6.67 -1.08
CA ALA A 163 0.47 -5.62 -1.17
C ALA A 163 1.02 -5.22 0.21
N MET A 164 0.15 -5.09 1.21
CA MET A 164 0.55 -4.77 2.59
C MET A 164 1.36 -5.88 3.26
N SER A 165 1.19 -7.13 2.82
CA SER A 165 1.98 -8.27 3.29
C SER A 165 3.31 -8.47 2.53
N ALA A 166 3.55 -7.69 1.47
CA ALA A 166 4.71 -7.89 0.62
C ALA A 166 6.04 -7.56 1.34
N PRO A 167 7.08 -8.39 1.17
CA PRO A 167 8.39 -8.19 1.80
C PRO A 167 9.30 -7.20 1.06
N ASN A 168 8.99 -6.85 -0.18
CA ASN A 168 9.76 -5.93 -1.03
C ASN A 168 8.88 -5.30 -2.12
N ALA A 169 9.39 -4.27 -2.79
CA ALA A 169 8.65 -3.51 -3.79
C ALA A 169 8.19 -4.39 -4.98
N ASP A 170 9.04 -5.29 -5.49
CA ASP A 170 8.68 -6.18 -6.59
C ASP A 170 7.46 -7.06 -6.28
N ARG A 171 7.39 -7.60 -5.06
CA ARG A 171 6.24 -8.40 -4.61
C ARG A 171 5.00 -7.56 -4.41
N LEU A 172 5.16 -6.32 -3.95
CA LEU A 172 4.05 -5.37 -3.84
C LEU A 172 3.47 -5.07 -5.21
N GLU A 173 4.30 -4.76 -6.22
CA GLU A 173 3.84 -4.52 -7.59
C GLU A 173 3.14 -5.75 -8.18
N GLN A 174 3.69 -6.95 -7.98
CA GLN A 174 3.04 -8.18 -8.39
C GLN A 174 1.64 -8.31 -7.80
N CYS A 175 1.42 -7.92 -6.55
CA CYS A 175 0.09 -7.95 -5.93
C CYS A 175 -0.93 -7.01 -6.60
N LEU A 176 -0.50 -5.92 -7.24
CA LEU A 176 -1.39 -4.88 -7.80
C LEU A 176 -1.76 -5.10 -9.26
N VAL A 177 -1.12 -6.04 -9.96
CA VAL A 177 -1.33 -6.30 -11.40
C VAL A 177 -2.37 -7.40 -11.67
N PHE A 178 -2.79 -8.17 -10.66
CA PHE A 178 -3.73 -9.31 -10.78
C PHE A 178 -5.07 -9.04 -10.11
#